data_AF-A0A261Y661-F1
#
_entry.id   AF-A0A261Y661-F1
#
_cell.length_a   1.000
_cell.length_b   1.000
_cell.length_c   1.000
_cell.angle_alpha   90.00
_cell.angle_beta   90.00
_cell.angle_gamma   90.00
#
_symmetry.space_group_name_H-M   'P 1'
#
loop_
_entity.id
_entity.type
_entity.pdbx_description
1 polymer ?
#
loop_
_entity_poly.entity_id
_entity_poly.type
_entity_poly.pdbx_seq_one_letter_code
_entity_poly.pdbx_strand_id
1 'polypeptide(L)'
;MPNNKRHTLKTIKGKDAMHPSSRKAVQVTRVLLRNDRIQAKAKDRIAMVNPKVERWLWFRDLLGEDTPSIPKADLYTLIEQYISRNDAELEELKTTHRKGQRPKAAREDVLAALIAKERDEYKKGMEIPDITKPKNVTLLRQWNGDRNSMSRIQTIRLSNPNDIANMVAEIQEMEKMA
;
A
#
# COMPACT_ATOMS: atom_id res chain seq x y z
N MET A 1 -17.30 -24.70 -31.94
CA MET A 1 -17.42 -24.03 -30.62
C MET A 1 -18.12 -22.69 -30.82
N PRO A 2 -19.15 -22.33 -30.02
CA PRO A 2 -19.85 -21.08 -30.23
C PRO A 2 -18.92 -19.90 -29.92
N ASN A 3 -18.97 -18.91 -30.81
CA ASN A 3 -18.09 -17.76 -30.88
C ASN A 3 -18.16 -16.91 -29.58
N ASN A 4 -17.18 -17.05 -28.69
CA ASN A 4 -17.09 -16.31 -27.42
C ASN A 4 -16.63 -14.85 -27.64
N LYS A 5 -17.31 -14.12 -28.52
CA LYS A 5 -17.03 -12.69 -28.75
C LYS A 5 -17.59 -11.89 -27.59
N ARG A 6 -16.68 -11.24 -26.85
CA ARG A 6 -17.01 -10.36 -25.74
C ARG A 6 -17.79 -9.14 -26.25
N HIS A 7 -19.07 -9.04 -25.90
CA HIS A 7 -19.85 -7.85 -26.19
C HIS A 7 -19.30 -6.65 -25.41
N THR A 8 -19.12 -5.53 -26.11
CA THR A 8 -18.75 -4.23 -25.55
C THR A 8 -19.89 -3.23 -25.79
N LEU A 9 -19.92 -2.12 -25.05
CA LEU A 9 -20.93 -1.07 -25.24
C LEU A 9 -20.98 -0.55 -26.69
N LYS A 10 -19.84 -0.53 -27.38
CA LYS A 10 -19.73 -0.14 -28.80
C LYS A 10 -20.40 -1.14 -29.76
N THR A 11 -20.47 -2.41 -29.39
CA THR A 11 -21.06 -3.46 -30.24
C THR A 11 -22.59 -3.57 -30.12
N ILE A 12 -23.20 -2.95 -29.11
CA ILE A 12 -24.64 -2.98 -28.90
C ILE A 12 -25.29 -1.79 -29.62
N LYS A 13 -26.01 -2.05 -30.71
CA LYS A 13 -26.71 -1.02 -31.52
C LYS A 13 -28.09 -0.67 -30.95
N GLY A 14 -28.50 0.60 -31.09
CA GLY A 14 -29.85 1.09 -30.76
C GLY A 14 -30.12 1.26 -29.26
N LYS A 15 -29.08 1.55 -28.48
CA LYS A 15 -29.08 1.62 -27.00
C LYS A 15 -29.98 2.70 -26.39
N ASP A 16 -30.28 3.75 -27.16
CA ASP A 16 -30.97 4.94 -26.65
C ASP A 16 -32.50 4.84 -26.72
N ALA A 17 -33.04 3.87 -27.48
CA ALA A 17 -34.48 3.66 -27.68
C ALA A 17 -34.97 2.26 -27.25
N MET A 18 -34.30 1.63 -26.27
CA MET A 18 -34.65 0.27 -25.82
C MET A 18 -35.52 0.26 -24.56
N HIS A 19 -36.51 -0.64 -24.55
CA HIS A 19 -37.34 -0.90 -23.38
C HIS A 19 -36.51 -1.52 -22.23
N PRO A 20 -36.73 -1.14 -20.95
CA PRO A 20 -35.94 -1.62 -19.81
C PRO A 20 -35.87 -3.15 -19.67
N SER A 21 -36.95 -3.87 -19.99
CA SER A 21 -37.00 -5.35 -19.93
C SER A 21 -36.53 -6.05 -21.21
N SER A 22 -36.06 -5.31 -22.22
CA SER A 22 -35.61 -5.90 -23.49
C SER A 22 -34.34 -6.75 -23.31
N ARG A 23 -34.19 -7.80 -24.13
CA ARG A 23 -32.93 -8.59 -24.22
C ARG A 23 -31.70 -7.70 -24.41
N LYS A 24 -31.85 -6.61 -25.17
CA LYS A 24 -30.74 -5.69 -25.40
C LYS A 24 -30.42 -4.85 -24.16
N ALA A 25 -31.42 -4.45 -23.37
CA ALA A 25 -31.20 -3.78 -22.09
C ALA A 25 -30.44 -4.69 -21.12
N VAL A 26 -30.81 -5.99 -21.05
CA VAL A 26 -30.07 -7.01 -20.28
C VAL A 26 -28.62 -7.19 -20.78
N GLN A 27 -28.38 -7.07 -22.08
CA GLN A 27 -27.01 -7.11 -22.62
C GLN A 27 -26.21 -5.87 -22.20
N VAL A 28 -26.80 -4.68 -22.23
CA VAL A 28 -26.14 -3.44 -21.78
C VAL A 28 -25.80 -3.53 -20.29
N THR A 29 -26.75 -3.92 -19.44
CA THR A 29 -26.51 -4.06 -17.99
C THR A 29 -25.40 -5.07 -17.70
N ARG A 30 -25.35 -6.21 -18.42
CA ARG A 30 -24.26 -7.19 -18.27
C ARG A 30 -22.89 -6.60 -18.60
N VAL A 31 -22.79 -5.77 -19.64
CA VAL A 31 -21.54 -5.10 -20.01
C VAL A 31 -21.16 -4.05 -18.94
N LEU A 32 -22.10 -3.26 -18.45
CA LEU A 32 -21.87 -2.27 -17.40
C LEU A 32 -21.39 -2.94 -16.11
N LEU A 33 -22.12 -3.93 -15.59
CA LEU A 33 -21.73 -4.68 -14.39
C LEU A 33 -20.35 -5.33 -14.53
N ARG A 34 -19.99 -5.79 -15.74
CA ARG A 34 -18.65 -6.32 -15.99
C ARG A 34 -17.59 -5.22 -15.92
N ASN A 35 -17.84 -4.06 -16.53
CA ASN A 35 -16.94 -2.93 -16.47
C ASN A 35 -16.74 -2.46 -15.03
N ASP A 36 -17.82 -2.37 -14.25
CA ASP A 36 -17.78 -1.98 -12.84
C ASP A 36 -16.90 -2.93 -12.04
N ARG A 37 -17.03 -4.25 -12.25
CA ARG A 37 -16.15 -5.24 -11.60
C ARG A 37 -14.69 -5.09 -12.01
N ILE A 38 -14.41 -4.79 -13.28
CA ILE A 38 -13.03 -4.57 -13.76
C ILE A 38 -12.44 -3.31 -13.12
N GLN A 39 -13.22 -2.23 -13.06
CA GLN A 39 -12.80 -0.98 -12.46
C GLN A 39 -12.62 -1.12 -10.93
N ALA A 40 -13.51 -1.85 -10.25
CA ALA A 40 -13.36 -2.17 -8.83
C ALA A 40 -12.04 -2.90 -8.57
N LYS A 41 -11.75 -3.97 -9.33
CA LYS A 41 -10.47 -4.70 -9.20
C LYS A 41 -9.25 -3.83 -9.50
N ALA A 42 -9.36 -2.89 -10.43
CA ALA A 42 -8.27 -1.95 -10.72
C ALA A 42 -8.05 -1.00 -9.53
N LYS A 43 -9.14 -0.46 -8.94
CA LYS A 43 -9.08 0.35 -7.73
C LYS A 43 -8.50 -0.41 -6.55
N ASP A 44 -8.91 -1.65 -6.31
CA ASP A 44 -8.39 -2.48 -5.22
C ASP A 44 -6.87 -2.71 -5.36
N ARG A 45 -6.40 -2.97 -6.59
CA ARG A 45 -4.97 -3.10 -6.88
C ARG A 45 -4.22 -1.81 -6.57
N ILE A 46 -4.77 -0.66 -6.95
CA ILE A 46 -4.17 0.64 -6.67
C ILE A 46 -4.13 0.89 -5.15
N ALA A 47 -5.22 0.63 -4.44
CA ALA A 47 -5.30 0.78 -2.99
C ALA A 47 -4.31 -0.13 -2.24
N MET A 48 -3.99 -1.30 -2.78
CA MET A 48 -2.97 -2.18 -2.22
C MET A 48 -1.54 -1.69 -2.45
N VAL A 49 -1.29 -1.03 -3.59
CA VAL A 49 0.06 -0.59 -3.99
C VAL A 49 0.41 0.79 -3.44
N ASN A 50 -0.56 1.71 -3.35
CA ASN A 50 -0.32 3.09 -2.91
C ASN A 50 0.40 3.19 -1.55
N PRO A 51 0.05 2.43 -0.50
CA PRO A 51 0.76 2.51 0.77
C PRO A 51 2.25 2.16 0.65
N LYS A 52 2.61 1.24 -0.26
CA LYS A 52 4.02 0.91 -0.52
C LYS A 52 4.73 2.07 -1.21
N VAL A 53 4.08 2.71 -2.18
CA VAL A 53 4.63 3.87 -2.89
C VAL A 53 4.87 5.02 -1.92
N GLU A 54 3.87 5.36 -1.12
CA GLU A 54 3.95 6.43 -0.11
C GLU A 54 5.07 6.17 0.90
N ARG A 55 5.18 4.93 1.38
CA ARG A 55 6.29 4.51 2.24
C ARG A 55 7.64 4.75 1.58
N TRP A 56 7.83 4.31 0.34
CA TRP A 56 9.11 4.44 -0.35
C TRP A 56 9.46 5.90 -0.64
N LEU A 57 8.46 6.72 -0.96
CA LEU A 57 8.65 8.16 -1.10
C LEU A 57 9.10 8.80 0.22
N TRP A 58 8.51 8.40 1.35
CA TRP A 58 8.95 8.87 2.66
C TRP A 58 10.42 8.52 2.93
N PHE A 59 10.84 7.27 2.68
CA PHE A 59 12.24 6.87 2.83
C PHE A 59 13.18 7.60 1.86
N ARG A 60 12.72 7.87 0.64
CA ARG A 60 13.48 8.65 -0.35
C ARG A 60 13.68 10.09 0.14
N ASP A 61 12.62 10.72 0.62
CA ASP A 61 12.63 12.12 1.03
C ASP A 61 13.43 12.34 2.33
N LEU A 62 13.55 11.29 3.16
CA LEU A 62 14.41 11.30 4.33
C LEU A 62 15.91 11.25 3.99
N LEU A 63 16.27 10.69 2.83
CA LEU A 63 17.67 10.60 2.40
C LEU A 63 18.18 11.96 1.92
N GLY A 64 18.89 12.70 2.79
CA GLY A 64 19.61 13.92 2.40
C GLY A 64 20.64 13.66 1.29
N GLU A 65 21.00 14.66 0.49
CA GLU A 65 21.84 14.49 -0.71
C GLU A 65 23.17 13.77 -0.44
N ASP A 66 23.74 13.95 0.75
CA ASP A 66 25.06 13.44 1.13
C ASP A 66 25.06 12.02 1.73
N THR A 67 23.90 11.36 1.86
CA THR A 67 23.84 10.01 2.46
C THR A 67 23.94 8.93 1.39
N PRO A 68 25.10 8.25 1.22
CA PRO A 68 25.27 7.23 0.19
C PRO A 68 24.57 5.91 0.56
N SER A 69 24.51 5.58 1.86
CA SER A 69 23.93 4.34 2.38
C SER A 69 23.65 4.50 3.88
N ILE A 70 22.67 3.75 4.37
CA ILE A 70 22.32 3.66 5.79
C ILE A 70 22.53 2.23 6.27
N PRO A 71 23.20 2.01 7.41
CA PRO A 71 23.41 0.66 7.94
C PRO A 71 22.08 0.02 8.38
N LYS A 72 22.03 -1.30 8.38
CA LYS A 72 20.81 -2.06 8.73
C LYS A 72 20.26 -1.72 10.12
N ALA A 73 21.13 -1.43 11.08
CA ALA A 73 20.73 -1.08 12.45
C ALA A 73 19.85 0.17 12.50
N ASP A 74 20.22 1.21 11.75
CA ASP A 74 19.50 2.48 11.71
C ASP A 74 18.13 2.34 11.01
N LEU A 75 17.98 1.34 10.12
CA LEU A 75 16.71 1.10 9.44
C LEU A 75 15.57 0.77 10.40
N TYR A 76 15.84 0.06 11.49
CA TYR A 76 14.82 -0.23 12.50
C TYR A 76 14.32 1.05 13.16
N THR A 77 15.22 1.99 13.46
CA THR A 77 14.88 3.31 13.99
C THR A 77 14.08 4.12 12.97
N LEU A 78 14.46 4.07 11.68
CA LEU A 78 13.73 4.75 10.62
C LEU A 78 12.32 4.19 10.40
N ILE A 79 12.13 2.87 10.51
CA ILE A 79 10.79 2.27 10.43
C ILE A 79 9.92 2.73 11.60
N GLU A 80 10.46 2.80 12.82
CA GLU A 80 9.71 3.31 13.97
C GLU A 80 9.35 4.80 13.80
N GLN A 81 10.25 5.61 13.25
CA GLN A 81 9.95 7.00 12.88
C GLN A 81 8.87 7.10 11.80
N TYR A 82 8.90 6.22 10.80
CA TYR A 82 7.85 6.16 9.78
C TYR A 82 6.50 5.86 10.42
N ILE A 83 6.39 4.84 11.27
CA ILE A 83 5.13 4.45 11.91
C ILE A 83 4.60 5.55 12.84
N SER A 84 5.48 6.19 13.61
CA SER A 84 5.11 7.22 14.59
C SER A 84 4.86 8.60 13.98
N ARG A 85 5.07 8.80 12.67
CA ARG A 85 4.89 10.10 11.98
C ARG A 85 3.50 10.72 12.20
N ASN A 86 2.48 9.88 12.38
CA ASN A 86 1.09 10.31 12.56
C ASN A 86 0.65 10.35 14.02
N ASP A 87 1.50 9.93 14.97
CA ASP A 87 1.13 9.88 16.40
C ASP A 87 0.85 11.28 16.95
N ALA A 88 1.65 12.28 16.55
CA ALA A 88 1.44 13.67 16.97
C ALA A 88 0.08 14.23 16.51
N GLU A 89 -0.27 14.03 15.24
CA GLU A 89 -1.56 14.45 14.68
C GLU A 89 -2.73 13.72 15.36
N LEU A 90 -2.55 12.42 15.65
CA LEU A 90 -3.58 11.63 16.33
C LEU A 90 -3.83 12.14 17.75
N GLU A 91 -2.79 12.49 18.50
CA GLU A 91 -2.93 13.04 19.86
C GLU A 91 -3.56 14.45 19.84
N GLU A 92 -3.26 15.28 18.85
CA GLU A 92 -3.92 16.58 18.66
C GLU A 92 -5.44 16.41 18.40
N LEU A 93 -5.82 15.44 17.55
CA LEU A 93 -7.22 15.15 17.28
C LEU A 93 -7.94 14.60 18.52
N LYS A 94 -7.28 13.72 19.30
CA LYS A 94 -7.82 13.19 20.56
C LYS A 94 -8.00 14.26 21.63
N THR A 95 -7.08 15.21 21.75
CA THR A 95 -7.19 16.31 22.73
C THR A 95 -8.27 17.31 22.34
N THR A 96 -8.42 17.58 21.05
CA THR A 96 -9.52 18.39 20.49
C THR A 96 -10.88 17.72 20.70
N HIS A 97 -10.91 16.38 20.75
CA HIS A 97 -12.10 15.59 21.04
C HIS A 97 -12.49 15.71 22.52
N ARG A 98 -13.47 16.56 22.83
CA ARG A 98 -14.10 16.59 24.16
C ARG A 98 -15.04 15.41 24.34
N LYS A 99 -14.77 14.57 25.34
CA LYS A 99 -15.62 13.44 25.75
C LYS A 99 -17.09 13.88 25.87
N GLY A 100 -17.97 13.23 25.11
CA GLY A 100 -19.42 13.37 25.22
C GLY A 100 -20.10 14.43 24.33
N GLN A 101 -19.36 15.25 23.57
CA GLN A 101 -19.99 16.30 22.75
C GLN A 101 -19.92 16.10 21.24
N ARG A 102 -18.89 15.41 20.72
CA ARG A 102 -18.73 15.19 19.28
C ARG A 102 -18.46 13.71 18.98
N PRO A 103 -19.06 13.12 17.93
CA PRO A 103 -18.59 11.84 17.41
C PRO A 103 -17.13 11.99 16.95
N LYS A 104 -16.36 10.89 17.01
CA LYS A 104 -14.98 10.88 16.54
C LYS A 104 -14.90 11.41 15.11
N ALA A 105 -13.89 12.22 14.83
CA ALA A 105 -13.67 12.68 13.47
C ALA A 105 -13.29 11.47 12.59
N ALA A 106 -13.86 11.36 11.40
CA ALA A 106 -13.51 10.28 10.46
C ALA A 106 -11.98 10.18 10.22
N ARG A 107 -11.28 11.31 10.32
CA ARG A 107 -9.81 11.38 10.23
C ARG A 107 -9.09 10.69 11.39
N GLU A 108 -9.60 10.79 12.62
CA GLU A 108 -9.03 10.12 13.79
C GLU A 108 -9.07 8.59 13.59
N ASP A 109 -10.22 8.07 13.18
CA ASP A 109 -10.39 6.62 12.95
C ASP A 109 -9.51 6.12 11.79
N VAL A 110 -9.37 6.91 10.72
CA VAL A 110 -8.49 6.58 9.59
C VAL A 110 -7.02 6.54 10.02
N LEU A 111 -6.55 7.53 10.80
CA LEU A 111 -5.17 7.57 11.29
C LEU A 111 -4.89 6.43 12.27
N ALA A 112 -5.81 6.16 13.21
CA ALA A 112 -5.68 5.05 14.14
C ALA A 112 -5.63 3.69 13.43
N ALA A 113 -6.49 3.48 12.43
CA ALA A 113 -6.48 2.28 11.61
C ALA A 113 -5.20 2.15 10.77
N LEU A 114 -4.67 3.27 10.25
CA LEU A 114 -3.43 3.31 9.49
C LEU A 114 -2.24 2.90 10.37
N ILE A 115 -2.08 3.52 11.55
CA ILE A 115 -1.00 3.19 12.48
C ILE A 115 -1.09 1.72 12.93
N ALA A 116 -2.29 1.25 13.26
CA ALA A 116 -2.48 -0.16 13.64
C ALA A 116 -2.08 -1.12 12.52
N LYS A 117 -2.43 -0.79 11.28
CA LYS A 117 -2.07 -1.59 10.10
C LYS A 117 -0.56 -1.58 9.84
N GLU A 118 0.09 -0.43 9.93
CA GLU A 118 1.55 -0.31 9.73
C GLU A 118 2.33 -1.06 10.83
N ARG A 119 1.86 -1.00 12.09
CA ARG A 119 2.44 -1.78 13.20
C ARG A 119 2.28 -3.29 13.00
N ASP A 120 1.11 -3.75 12.58
CA ASP A 120 0.89 -5.17 12.27
C ASP A 120 1.75 -5.65 11.10
N GLU A 121 1.94 -4.80 10.07
CA GLU A 121 2.85 -5.09 8.96
C GLU A 121 4.31 -5.17 9.43
N TYR A 122 4.75 -4.28 10.32
CA TYR A 122 6.10 -4.34 10.89
C TYR A 122 6.36 -5.60 11.70
N LYS A 123 5.38 -6.07 12.48
CA LYS A 123 5.47 -7.35 13.20
C LYS A 123 5.67 -8.53 12.24
N LYS A 124 4.97 -8.53 11.10
CA LYS A 124 5.03 -9.60 10.09
C LYS A 124 6.24 -9.50 9.15
N GLY A 125 6.97 -8.40 9.20
CA GLY A 125 8.03 -8.07 8.27
C GLY A 125 7.56 -7.05 7.23
N MET A 126 7.87 -5.78 7.49
CA MET A 126 7.58 -4.67 6.61
C MET A 126 8.56 -4.66 5.44
N GLU A 127 8.03 -4.51 4.22
CA GLU A 127 8.84 -4.36 3.01
C GLU A 127 9.21 -2.89 2.79
N ILE A 128 10.52 -2.63 2.72
CA ILE A 128 11.11 -1.31 2.49
C ILE A 128 12.16 -1.37 1.38
N PRO A 129 12.48 -0.25 0.69
CA PRO A 129 13.58 -0.24 -0.26
C PRO A 129 14.91 -0.47 0.48
N ASP A 130 15.80 -1.27 -0.12
CA ASP A 130 17.11 -1.59 0.44
C ASP A 130 18.05 -0.38 0.35
N ILE A 131 18.05 0.49 1.36
CA ILE A 131 18.92 1.67 1.41
C ILE A 131 20.30 1.37 2.02
N THR A 132 20.63 0.09 2.25
CA THR A 132 21.97 -0.34 2.68
C THR A 132 22.97 -0.37 1.52
N LYS A 133 22.47 -0.46 0.28
CA LYS A 133 23.31 -0.51 -0.93
C LYS A 133 23.31 0.85 -1.63
N PRO A 134 24.48 1.45 -1.87
CA PRO A 134 24.55 2.78 -2.47
C PRO A 134 23.96 2.85 -3.88
N LYS A 135 24.13 1.79 -4.68
CA LYS A 135 23.51 1.68 -6.02
C LYS A 135 21.98 1.75 -5.96
N ASN A 136 21.37 1.10 -4.96
CA ASN A 136 19.93 1.09 -4.81
C ASN A 136 19.41 2.44 -4.28
N VAL A 137 20.17 3.11 -3.41
CA VAL A 137 19.91 4.48 -2.97
C VAL A 137 19.87 5.45 -4.16
N THR A 138 20.82 5.37 -5.10
CA THR A 138 20.80 6.20 -6.32
C THR A 138 19.55 5.96 -7.16
N LEU A 139 19.15 4.69 -7.34
CA LEU A 139 17.93 4.35 -8.07
C LEU A 139 16.66 4.88 -7.36
N LEU A 140 16.61 4.77 -6.03
CA LEU A 140 15.50 5.27 -5.22
C LEU A 140 15.40 6.80 -5.31
N ARG A 141 16.52 7.53 -5.35
CA ARG A 141 16.55 8.99 -5.53
C ARG A 141 16.00 9.43 -6.89
N GLN A 142 16.37 8.73 -7.95
CA GLN A 142 15.89 9.02 -9.32
C GLN A 142 14.42 8.63 -9.51
N TRP A 143 13.87 7.83 -8.61
CA TRP A 143 12.50 7.34 -8.72
C TRP A 143 11.49 8.43 -8.33
N ASN A 144 10.54 8.65 -9.23
CA ASN A 144 9.54 9.72 -9.14
C ASN A 144 8.19 9.25 -8.53
N GLY A 145 8.12 8.05 -7.97
CA GLY A 145 6.87 7.48 -7.46
C GLY A 145 6.08 6.66 -8.47
N ASP A 146 6.61 6.38 -9.67
CA ASP A 146 5.92 5.51 -10.64
C ASP A 146 5.85 4.05 -10.13
N ARG A 147 4.63 3.51 -10.14
CA ARG A 147 4.31 2.15 -9.67
C ARG A 147 4.97 1.08 -10.54
N ASN A 148 5.12 1.33 -11.83
CA ASN A 148 5.64 0.33 -12.76
C ASN A 148 7.16 0.12 -12.59
N SER A 149 7.89 1.16 -12.20
CA SER A 149 9.33 1.11 -11.99
C SER A 149 9.75 0.62 -10.60
N MET A 150 8.81 0.40 -9.68
CA MET A 150 9.13 -0.11 -8.33
C MET A 150 9.85 -1.46 -8.36
N SER A 151 9.55 -2.31 -9.36
CA SER A 151 10.20 -3.62 -9.53
C SER A 151 11.70 -3.55 -9.79
N ARG A 152 12.22 -2.36 -10.16
CA ARG A 152 13.66 -2.14 -10.40
C ARG A 152 14.44 -1.86 -9.12
N ILE A 153 13.76 -1.42 -8.06
CA ILE A 153 14.37 -1.08 -6.78
C ILE A 153 14.36 -2.35 -5.92
N GLN A 154 15.51 -2.69 -5.35
CA GLN A 154 15.61 -3.85 -4.46
C GLN A 154 14.92 -3.53 -3.15
N THR A 155 14.19 -4.51 -2.62
CA THR A 155 13.50 -4.42 -1.33
C THR A 155 14.09 -5.39 -0.34
N ILE A 156 14.01 -5.04 0.93
CA ILE A 156 14.29 -5.92 2.06
C ILE A 156 13.06 -5.97 2.95
N ARG A 157 12.89 -7.11 3.62
CA ARG A 157 11.84 -7.29 4.62
C ARG A 157 12.47 -7.22 6.00
N LEU A 158 11.99 -6.29 6.83
CA LEU A 158 12.46 -6.11 8.20
C LEU A 158 11.29 -6.26 9.16
N SER A 159 11.47 -7.08 10.19
CA SER A 159 10.54 -7.22 11.30
C SER A 159 11.15 -6.67 12.58
N ASN A 160 10.32 -6.44 13.61
CA ASN A 160 10.81 -5.90 14.87
C ASN A 160 11.82 -6.89 15.51
N PRO A 161 13.07 -6.46 15.78
CA PRO A 161 14.09 -7.32 16.37
C PRO A 161 13.76 -7.73 17.82
N ASN A 162 12.94 -6.95 18.52
CA ASN A 162 12.53 -7.24 19.90
C ASN A 162 11.28 -8.14 19.99
N ASP A 163 10.68 -8.55 18.86
CA ASP A 163 9.59 -9.51 18.89
C ASP A 163 10.14 -10.92 19.16
N ILE A 164 9.69 -11.52 20.27
CA ILE A 164 10.13 -12.85 20.75
C ILE A 164 10.01 -13.92 19.64
N ALA A 165 8.98 -13.82 18.80
CA ALA A 165 8.78 -14.74 17.68
C ALA A 165 9.86 -14.65 16.60
N ASN A 166 10.44 -13.46 16.39
CA ASN A 166 11.50 -13.24 15.41
C ASN A 166 12.86 -13.71 15.95
N MET A 167 13.12 -13.54 17.25
CA MET A 167 14.32 -14.09 17.89
C MET A 167 14.37 -15.62 17.77
N VAL A 168 13.23 -16.30 17.97
CA VAL A 168 13.13 -17.76 17.79
C VAL A 168 13.37 -18.16 16.33
N ALA A 169 12.89 -17.37 15.36
CA ALA A 169 13.11 -17.64 13.94
C ALA A 169 14.58 -17.44 13.52
N GLU A 170 15.25 -16.37 14.00
CA GLU A 170 16.67 -16.13 13.72
C GLU A 170 17.56 -17.23 14.31
N ILE A 171 17.27 -17.70 15.52
CA ILE A 171 17.99 -18.83 16.14
C ILE A 171 17.83 -20.11 15.30
N GLN A 172 16.61 -20.40 14.81
CA GLN A 172 16.36 -21.56 13.95
C GLN A 172 17.03 -21.47 12.57
N GLU A 173 17.19 -20.28 12.00
CA GLU A 173 17.96 -20.09 10.76
C GLU A 173 19.46 -20.27 10.99
N MET A 174 19.99 -19.81 12.13
CA MET A 174 21.39 -20.02 12.50
C MET A 174 21.72 -21.51 12.74
N GLU A 175 20.83 -22.26 13.39
CA GLU A 175 20.98 -23.71 13.61
C GLU A 175 20.95 -24.53 12.30
N LYS A 176 20.33 -24.02 11.24
CA LYS A 176 20.27 -24.69 9.92
C LYS A 176 21.47 -24.41 9.02
N MET A 177 22.25 -23.38 9.34
CA MET A 177 23.46 -23.01 8.60
C MET A 177 24.76 -23.56 9.22
N ALA A 178 24.67 -24.13 10.42
CA ALA A 178 25.75 -24.87 11.09
C ALA A 178 25.68 -26.37 10.76
#